data_AF-A0A8J7EG70-F1
#
_entry.id   AF-A0A8J7EG70-F1
#
_cell.length_a   1.000
_cell.length_b   1.000
_cell.length_c   1.000
_cell.angle_alpha   90.00
_cell.angle_beta   90.00
_cell.angle_gamma   90.00
#
_symmetry.space_group_name_H-M   'P 1'
#
loop_
_entity.id
_entity.type
_entity.pdbx_description
1 polymer ?
#
loop_
_entity_poly.entity_id
_entity_poly.type
_entity_poly.pdbx_seq_one_letter_code
_entity_poly.pdbx_strand_id
1 'polypeptide(L)'
;MARSRKTPTETDIQKIERLAGQGFRLEDIAIACDISVSTLQKWKDTPEVERAYRKGRIEATSNVANRLYTLAMEGEVAACIFWLKAQAGWSDRPQPEATAHAEVHIYLPDNGRAVAA
;
A
#
# COMPACT_ATOMS: atom_id res chain seq x y z
N MET A 1 -37.85 -3.97 7.72
CA MET A 1 -37.97 -3.95 6.24
C MET A 1 -36.60 -4.13 5.63
N ALA A 2 -36.45 -4.97 4.61
CA ALA A 2 -35.15 -5.20 3.96
C ALA A 2 -34.75 -3.95 3.14
N ARG A 3 -33.59 -3.36 3.45
CA ARG A 3 -33.04 -2.21 2.72
C ARG A 3 -32.56 -2.69 1.34
N SER A 4 -33.08 -2.11 0.26
CA SER A 4 -32.63 -2.41 -1.10
C SER A 4 -31.12 -2.19 -1.25
N ARG A 5 -30.46 -3.09 -1.99
CA ARG A 5 -29.01 -3.02 -2.24
C ARG A 5 -28.74 -1.95 -3.30
N LYS A 6 -28.07 -0.86 -2.91
CA LYS A 6 -27.62 0.20 -3.85
C LYS A 6 -26.55 -0.38 -4.78
N THR A 7 -26.73 -0.19 -6.08
CA THR A 7 -25.74 -0.52 -7.13
C THR A 7 -24.89 0.72 -7.43
N PRO A 8 -23.59 0.55 -7.75
CA PRO A 8 -22.74 1.67 -8.14
C PRO A 8 -23.27 2.32 -9.42
N THR A 9 -23.44 3.64 -9.38
CA THR A 9 -23.76 4.42 -10.59
C THR A 9 -22.48 4.90 -11.25
N GLU A 10 -22.56 5.31 -12.52
CA GLU A 10 -21.43 5.92 -13.23
C GLU A 10 -20.84 7.12 -12.46
N THR A 11 -21.70 7.94 -11.85
CA THR A 11 -21.24 9.07 -11.03
C THR A 11 -20.48 8.64 -9.77
N ASP A 12 -20.85 7.50 -9.18
CA ASP A 12 -20.12 6.95 -8.04
C ASP A 12 -18.75 6.42 -8.47
N ILE A 13 -18.68 5.75 -9.62
CA ILE A 13 -17.43 5.23 -10.19
C ILE A 13 -16.44 6.37 -10.45
N GLN A 14 -16.91 7.48 -11.04
CA GLN A 14 -16.08 8.67 -11.28
C GLN A 14 -15.59 9.32 -9.99
N LYS A 15 -16.43 9.39 -8.94
CA LYS A 15 -16.02 9.87 -7.62
C LYS A 15 -14.94 8.95 -7.01
N ILE A 16 -15.13 7.64 -7.11
CA ILE A 16 -14.19 6.64 -6.58
C ILE A 16 -12.84 6.78 -7.28
N GLU A 17 -12.79 6.87 -8.61
CA GLU A 17 -11.56 7.08 -9.38
C GLU A 17 -10.82 8.35 -8.93
N ARG A 18 -11.53 9.48 -8.91
CA ARG A 18 -10.96 10.78 -8.53
C ARG A 18 -10.40 10.78 -7.10
N LEU A 19 -11.19 10.32 -6.14
CA LEU A 19 -10.80 10.35 -4.72
C LEU A 19 -9.71 9.31 -4.41
N ALA A 20 -9.73 8.15 -5.06
CA ALA A 20 -8.66 7.17 -4.96
C ALA A 20 -7.33 7.73 -5.48
N GLY A 21 -7.35 8.45 -6.60
CA GLY A 21 -6.17 9.14 -7.12
C GLY A 21 -5.64 10.22 -6.18
N GLN A 22 -6.52 10.94 -5.49
CA GLN A 22 -6.15 11.93 -4.49
C GLN A 22 -5.63 11.33 -3.17
N GLY A 23 -5.64 10.00 -3.02
CA GLY A 23 -5.10 9.31 -1.85
C GLY A 23 -6.05 9.25 -0.65
N PHE A 24 -7.34 9.54 -0.82
CA PHE A 24 -8.33 9.41 0.25
C PHE A 24 -8.48 7.96 0.71
N ARG A 25 -8.85 7.78 1.98
CA ARG A 25 -9.12 6.46 2.55
C ARG A 25 -10.48 5.95 2.09
N LEU A 26 -10.68 4.63 2.16
CA LEU A 26 -11.94 4.01 1.75
C LEU A 26 -13.14 4.53 2.55
N GLU A 27 -12.93 4.89 3.81
CA GLU A 27 -13.95 5.47 4.68
C GLU A 27 -14.47 6.80 4.13
N ASP A 28 -13.57 7.70 3.73
CA ASP A 28 -13.91 9.00 3.17
C ASP A 28 -14.56 8.88 1.80
N ILE A 29 -14.10 7.94 0.98
CA ILE A 29 -14.69 7.63 -0.32
C ILE A 29 -16.13 7.11 -0.14
N ALA A 30 -16.37 6.26 0.86
CA ALA A 30 -17.70 5.73 1.15
C ALA A 30 -18.67 6.84 1.58
N ILE A 31 -18.21 7.78 2.41
CA ILE A 31 -18.98 8.98 2.80
C ILE A 31 -19.33 9.81 1.56
N ALA A 32 -18.37 10.04 0.65
CA ALA A 32 -18.60 10.82 -0.57
C ALA A 32 -19.59 10.17 -1.57
N CYS A 33 -19.73 8.85 -1.51
CA CYS A 33 -20.69 8.06 -2.27
C CYS A 33 -22.02 7.83 -1.53
N ASP A 34 -22.16 8.38 -0.32
CA ASP A 34 -23.33 8.21 0.56
C ASP A 34 -23.67 6.72 0.78
N ILE A 35 -22.65 5.94 1.14
CA ILE A 35 -22.75 4.51 1.43
C ILE A 35 -21.91 4.14 2.65
N SER A 36 -22.18 2.97 3.22
CA SER A 36 -21.30 2.41 4.25
C SER A 36 -20.00 1.90 3.64
N VAL A 37 -18.93 1.87 4.43
CA VAL A 37 -17.64 1.30 4.01
C VAL A 37 -17.78 -0.17 3.59
N SER A 38 -18.61 -0.94 4.29
CA SER A 38 -18.91 -2.32 3.94
C SER A 38 -19.60 -2.47 2.57
N THR A 39 -20.37 -1.46 2.15
CA THR A 39 -20.99 -1.41 0.82
C THR A 39 -19.94 -1.08 -0.23
N LEU A 40 -19.06 -0.12 0.04
CA LEU A 40 -17.97 0.24 -0.87
C LEU A 40 -17.02 -0.95 -1.09
N GLN A 41 -16.69 -1.70 -0.03
CA GLN A 41 -15.88 -2.91 -0.15
C GLN A 41 -16.51 -3.93 -1.09
N LYS A 42 -17.83 -4.17 -0.99
CA LYS A 42 -18.56 -5.04 -1.94
C LYS A 42 -18.59 -4.47 -3.35
N TRP A 43 -18.69 -3.15 -3.49
CA TRP A 43 -18.64 -2.51 -4.81
C TRP A 43 -17.28 -2.73 -5.47
N LYS A 44 -16.18 -2.74 -4.71
CA LYS A 44 -14.85 -3.05 -5.24
C LYS A 44 -14.71 -4.46 -5.79
N ASP A 45 -15.58 -5.40 -5.44
CA ASP A 45 -15.61 -6.72 -6.09
C ASP A 45 -16.17 -6.63 -7.53
N THR A 46 -16.80 -5.51 -7.89
CA THR A 46 -17.27 -5.25 -9.25
C THR A 46 -16.11 -4.79 -10.13
N PRO A 47 -15.86 -5.42 -11.30
CA PRO A 47 -14.70 -5.11 -12.15
C PRO A 47 -14.55 -3.64 -12.55
N GLU A 48 -15.67 -2.93 -12.77
CA GLU A 48 -15.66 -1.52 -13.17
C GLU A 48 -15.17 -0.61 -12.04
N VAL A 49 -15.65 -0.83 -10.82
CA VAL A 49 -15.26 -0.05 -9.63
C VAL A 49 -13.81 -0.32 -9.27
N GLU A 50 -13.35 -1.58 -9.32
CA GLU A 50 -11.95 -1.89 -9.04
C GLU A 50 -11.01 -1.28 -10.08
N ARG A 51 -11.41 -1.31 -11.36
CA ARG A 51 -10.65 -0.68 -12.44
C ARG A 51 -10.54 0.83 -12.22
N ALA A 52 -11.64 1.50 -11.94
CA ALA A 52 -11.69 2.92 -11.65
C ALA A 52 -10.82 3.29 -10.44
N TYR A 53 -10.94 2.53 -9.35
CA TYR A 53 -10.13 2.74 -8.14
C TYR A 53 -8.62 2.59 -8.42
N ARG A 54 -8.21 1.53 -9.14
CA ARG A 54 -6.80 1.32 -9.48
C ARG A 54 -6.29 2.37 -10.47
N LYS A 55 -7.07 2.67 -11.50
CA LYS A 55 -6.74 3.65 -12.53
C LYS A 55 -6.43 5.00 -11.91
N GLY A 56 -7.32 5.52 -11.05
CA GLY A 56 -7.10 6.79 -10.37
C GLY A 56 -5.79 6.83 -9.58
N ARG A 57 -5.47 5.76 -8.84
CA ARG A 57 -4.21 5.65 -8.08
C ARG A 57 -2.98 5.64 -8.99
N ILE A 58 -3.02 4.86 -10.07
CA ILE A 58 -1.91 4.76 -11.02
C ILE A 58 -1.69 6.11 -11.69
N GLU A 59 -2.73 6.75 -12.21
CA GLU A 59 -2.62 8.04 -12.91
C GLU A 59 -2.09 9.13 -11.98
N ALA A 60 -2.60 9.23 -10.76
CA ALA A 60 -2.11 10.20 -9.80
C ALA A 60 -0.64 9.95 -9.44
N THR A 61 -0.25 8.70 -9.22
CA THR A 61 1.15 8.34 -8.93
C THR A 61 2.06 8.69 -10.11
N SER A 62 1.66 8.38 -11.34
CA SER A 62 2.39 8.72 -12.56
C SER A 62 2.56 10.24 -12.72
N ASN A 63 1.52 11.02 -12.44
CA ASN A 63 1.59 12.48 -12.51
C ASN A 63 2.59 13.06 -11.50
N VAL A 64 2.56 12.57 -10.25
CA VAL A 64 3.52 12.98 -9.23
C VAL A 64 4.94 12.55 -9.59
N ALA A 65 5.12 11.32 -10.09
CA ALA A 65 6.41 10.81 -10.52
C ALA A 65 7.01 11.66 -11.67
N ASN A 66 6.20 12.01 -12.67
CA ASN A 66 6.62 12.88 -13.78
C ASN A 66 7.05 14.27 -13.29
N ARG A 67 6.29 14.86 -12.35
CA ARG A 67 6.64 16.17 -11.77
C ARG A 67 7.94 16.08 -10.99
N LEU A 68 8.12 15.04 -10.19
CA LEU A 68 9.34 14.82 -9.40
C LEU A 68 10.56 14.62 -10.29
N TYR A 69 10.43 13.85 -11.37
CA TYR A 69 11.48 13.68 -12.36
C TYR A 69 11.89 15.02 -12.99
N THR A 70 10.91 15.85 -13.36
CA THR A 70 11.18 17.19 -13.92
C THR A 70 11.95 18.06 -12.92
N LEU A 71 11.51 18.10 -11.66
CA LEU A 71 12.21 18.85 -10.59
C LEU A 71 13.65 18.35 -10.38
N ALA A 72 13.87 17.04 -10.45
CA ALA A 72 15.20 16.47 -10.36
C ALA A 72 16.09 16.91 -11.55
N MET A 73 15.54 16.95 -12.77
CA MET A 73 16.27 17.47 -13.94
C MET A 73 16.55 18.98 -13.86
N GLU A 74 15.70 19.75 -13.19
CA GLU A 74 15.91 21.17 -12.90
C GLU A 74 16.95 21.41 -11.78
N GLY A 75 17.41 20.35 -11.10
CA GLY A 75 18.44 20.42 -10.06
C GLY A 75 17.92 20.61 -8.64
N GLU A 76 16.63 20.37 -8.38
CA GLU A 76 16.08 20.40 -7.02
C GLU A 76 16.66 19.22 -6.20
N VAL A 77 17.46 19.55 -5.18
CA VAL A 77 18.28 18.58 -4.44
C VAL A 77 17.43 17.50 -3.77
N ALA A 78 16.28 17.86 -3.21
CA ALA A 78 15.41 16.90 -2.53
C ALA A 78 14.80 15.91 -3.53
N ALA A 79 14.41 16.38 -4.72
CA ALA A 79 13.89 15.52 -5.79
C ALA A 79 14.97 14.57 -6.33
N CYS A 80 16.20 15.04 -6.52
CA CYS A 80 17.34 14.23 -6.92
C CYS A 80 17.64 13.11 -5.90
N ILE A 81 17.73 13.46 -4.62
CA ILE A 81 17.99 12.49 -3.54
C ILE A 81 16.86 11.46 -3.48
N PHE A 82 15.61 11.91 -3.54
CA PHE A 82 14.46 10.99 -3.55
C PHE A 82 14.52 10.03 -4.74
N TRP A 83 14.77 10.52 -5.95
CA TRP A 83 14.86 9.70 -7.15
C TRP A 83 15.97 8.64 -7.05
N LEU A 84 17.18 9.02 -6.63
CA LEU A 84 18.29 8.09 -6.47
C LEU A 84 18.00 7.00 -5.42
N LYS A 85 17.34 7.39 -4.32
CA LYS A 85 16.94 6.44 -3.28
C LYS A 85 15.81 5.50 -3.73
N ALA A 86 14.80 6.04 -4.42
CA ALA A 86 13.61 5.30 -4.79
C ALA A 86 13.79 4.43 -6.05
N GLN A 87 14.66 4.81 -6.99
CA GLN A 87 14.81 4.14 -8.30
C GLN A 87 16.24 3.67 -8.59
N ALA A 88 17.27 4.41 -8.18
CA ALA A 88 18.66 4.03 -8.44
C ALA A 88 19.25 3.07 -7.39
N GLY A 89 18.46 2.65 -6.40
CA GLY A 89 18.88 1.68 -5.38
C GLY A 89 19.81 2.25 -4.32
N TRP A 90 19.90 3.58 -4.18
CA TRP A 90 20.73 4.20 -3.14
C TRP A 90 20.04 4.04 -1.77
N SER A 91 20.80 3.59 -0.78
CA SER A 91 20.31 3.39 0.58
C SER A 91 21.30 4.01 1.57
N ASP A 92 20.79 4.78 2.52
CA ASP A 92 21.60 5.29 3.65
C ASP A 92 21.86 4.20 4.69
N ARG A 93 21.12 3.08 4.63
CA ARG A 93 21.32 1.95 5.56
C ARG A 93 22.51 1.13 5.08
N PRO A 94 23.48 0.82 5.97
CA PRO A 94 24.45 -0.22 5.67
C PRO A 94 23.67 -1.48 5.32
N GLN A 95 24.00 -2.09 4.18
CA GLN A 95 23.41 -3.35 3.78
C GLN A 95 23.69 -4.34 4.91
N PRO A 96 22.68 -5.02 5.47
CA PRO A 96 22.94 -6.04 6.47
C PRO A 96 23.85 -7.06 5.80
N GLU A 97 25.09 -7.15 6.30
CA GLU A 97 26.01 -8.20 5.97
C GLU A 97 25.21 -9.49 6.14
N ALA A 98 25.23 -10.38 5.14
CA ALA A 98 24.52 -11.64 5.23
C ALA A 98 25.01 -12.36 6.48
N THR A 99 24.29 -12.21 7.60
CA THR A 99 24.59 -12.89 8.85
C THR A 99 24.38 -14.35 8.55
N ALA A 100 25.47 -15.05 8.24
CA ALA A 100 25.53 -16.48 8.37
C ALA A 100 25.12 -16.76 9.82
N HIS A 101 23.89 -17.25 10.00
CA HIS A 101 23.45 -17.70 11.31
C HIS A 101 24.40 -18.83 11.70
N ALA A 102 25.36 -18.54 12.57
CA ALA A 102 26.21 -19.56 13.14
C ALA A 102 25.30 -20.52 13.92
N GLU A 103 25.25 -21.77 13.48
CA GLU A 103 24.47 -22.82 14.13
C GLU A 103 25.06 -23.06 15.54
N VAL A 104 24.37 -22.57 16.57
CA VAL A 104 24.79 -22.75 17.96
C VAL A 104 24.18 -24.05 18.48
N HIS A 105 24.97 -25.12 18.48
CA HIS A 105 24.60 -26.35 19.18
C HIS A 105 24.80 -26.18 20.68
N ILE A 106 23.70 -26.07 21.42
CA ILE A 106 23.71 -26.07 22.89
C ILE A 106 23.54 -27.53 23.35
N TYR A 107 24.59 -28.11 23.95
CA TYR A 107 24.49 -29.41 24.61
C TYR A 107 23.99 -29.20 26.04
N LEU A 108 22.76 -29.63 26.34
CA LEU A 108 22.28 -29.77 27.71
C LEU A 108 22.63 -31.18 28.21
N PRO A 109 23.54 -31.34 29.18
CA PRO A 109 23.76 -32.64 29.80
C PRO A 109 22.54 -33.07 30.63
N ASP A 110 22.26 -34.38 30.62
CA ASP A 110 21.15 -34.98 31.35
C ASP A 110 21.24 -34.63 32.84
N ASN A 111 20.24 -33.87 33.31
CA ASN A 111 20.27 -33.26 34.62
C ASN A 111 19.76 -34.21 35.71
N GLY A 112 20.32 -35.43 35.76
CA GLY A 112 20.40 -36.37 36.89
C GLY A 112 19.15 -36.66 37.75
N ARG A 113 17.99 -36.10 37.45
CA ARG A 113 16.76 -36.29 38.21
C ARG A 113 16.16 -37.61 37.77
N ALA A 114 16.53 -38.66 38.50
CA ALA A 114 15.80 -39.91 38.51
C ALA A 114 14.30 -39.59 38.69
N VAL A 115 13.50 -39.91 37.67
CA VAL A 115 12.05 -40.01 37.80
C VAL A 115 11.81 -41.20 38.75
N ALA A 116 11.61 -40.90 40.02
CA ALA A 116 11.11 -41.88 40.98
C ALA A 116 9.67 -42.22 40.57
N ALA A 117 9.42 -43.53 40.42
CA ALA A 117 8.14 -44.14 40.09
C ALA A 117 7.07 -43.89 41.17
#